data_AF-A0A672ZU85-F1
#
_entry.id   AF-A0A672ZU85-F1
#
_cell.length_a   1.000
_cell.length_b   1.000
_cell.length_c   1.000
_cell.angle_alpha   90.00
_cell.angle_beta   90.00
_cell.angle_gamma   90.00
#
_symmetry.space_group_name_H-M   'P 1'
#
loop_
_entity.id
_entity.type
_entity.pdbx_description
1 polymer ?
#
loop_
_entity_poly.entity_id
_entity_poly.type
_entity_poly.pdbx_seq_one_letter_code
_entity_poly.pdbx_strand_id
1 'polypeptide(L)'
;MCESVWPVIVLLSHLFSSAISLPVSIYTPPPPLPSQIWPPSSSSAPSPSLSVLQPTPPSLSPCLLMISPSSLVVRFGDPVKANCSLSQMDFYLLGWENLQRAPQPTQGNFLVWSEDRVTEWSIKPMCYALSDHGGPCQLHLPVTVYKPPEKVSISFVNHTGPMFEGHQYTLQCTVWDVAPVKNLIVRFFRGETELVQLKSINNTGQKPATETFTLDISPSKDDNGAQYWCEAKLDLGPGGPESPPMAKSENITATLLWTSHCSSRAVVLILLFIQMKIWL
;
A
#
# COMPACT_ATOMS: atom_id res chain seq x y z
N MET A 1 -52.05 -5.18 6.67
CA MET A 1 -52.50 -5.54 5.31
C MET A 1 -51.25 -5.64 4.45
N CYS A 2 -50.81 -6.85 4.10
CA CYS A 2 -49.82 -7.06 3.06
C CYS A 2 -50.54 -7.84 1.96
N GLU A 3 -50.76 -7.20 0.81
CA GLU A 3 -51.14 -7.90 -0.41
C GLU A 3 -49.87 -8.21 -1.21
N SER A 4 -49.71 -9.48 -1.57
CA SER A 4 -49.10 -9.88 -2.83
C SER A 4 -49.65 -11.25 -3.21
N VAL A 5 -50.19 -11.31 -4.43
CA VAL A 5 -51.01 -12.41 -4.95
C VAL A 5 -50.27 -13.08 -6.12
N TRP A 6 -50.40 -14.42 -6.23
CA TRP A 6 -50.12 -15.33 -7.39
C TRP A 6 -48.74 -16.05 -7.47
N PRO A 7 -48.66 -17.28 -8.06
CA PRO A 7 -48.79 -18.52 -7.30
C PRO A 7 -47.59 -19.49 -7.44
N VAL A 8 -47.49 -20.40 -6.48
CA VAL A 8 -46.48 -21.48 -6.41
C VAL A 8 -46.99 -22.73 -7.14
N ILE A 9 -46.17 -23.30 -8.04
CA ILE A 9 -46.33 -24.68 -8.53
C ILE A 9 -45.57 -25.62 -7.60
N VAL A 10 -46.30 -26.60 -7.08
CA VAL A 10 -45.86 -27.66 -6.17
C VAL A 10 -45.31 -28.84 -6.97
N LEU A 11 -44.16 -29.39 -6.57
CA LEU A 11 -43.88 -30.81 -6.78
C LEU A 11 -43.24 -31.41 -5.52
N LEU A 12 -43.94 -32.39 -4.95
CA LEU A 12 -43.58 -33.21 -3.80
C LEU A 12 -42.92 -34.51 -4.26
N SER A 13 -41.85 -34.94 -3.58
CA SER A 13 -41.46 -36.36 -3.47
C SER A 13 -40.67 -36.63 -2.17
N HIS A 14 -41.40 -37.01 -1.11
CA HIS A 14 -41.27 -38.24 -0.31
C HIS A 14 -40.23 -39.29 -0.80
N LEU A 15 -39.40 -40.04 -0.04
CA LEU A 15 -39.38 -40.52 1.36
C LEU A 15 -37.97 -41.09 1.74
N PHE A 16 -37.69 -41.11 3.05
CA PHE A 16 -36.85 -41.99 3.90
C PHE A 16 -35.53 -42.63 3.39
N SER A 17 -34.44 -42.48 4.16
CA SER A 17 -34.03 -43.53 5.12
C SER A 17 -32.92 -43.07 6.08
N SER A 18 -33.02 -43.55 7.32
CA SER A 18 -32.14 -43.30 8.47
C SER A 18 -30.90 -44.21 8.45
N ALA A 19 -29.76 -43.76 9.00
CA ALA A 19 -29.06 -44.42 10.12
C ALA A 19 -27.65 -43.87 10.36
N ILE A 20 -27.38 -43.74 11.66
CA ILE A 20 -26.18 -43.34 12.39
C ILE A 20 -24.96 -44.25 12.11
N SER A 21 -23.77 -43.67 11.96
CA SER A 21 -22.52 -44.18 12.57
C SER A 21 -21.40 -43.13 12.53
N LEU A 22 -20.80 -42.86 13.70
CA LEU A 22 -19.58 -42.08 13.95
C LEU A 22 -18.42 -43.06 14.25
N PRO A 23 -17.16 -42.62 14.49
CA PRO A 23 -16.13 -42.33 13.50
C PRO A 23 -14.93 -43.30 13.64
N VAL A 24 -14.19 -43.57 12.56
CA VAL A 24 -12.90 -44.28 12.66
C VAL A 24 -11.76 -43.26 12.58
N SER A 25 -11.13 -43.05 13.73
CA SER A 25 -9.85 -42.35 13.90
C SER A 25 -8.74 -43.26 13.39
N ILE A 26 -7.98 -42.83 12.38
CA ILE A 26 -6.74 -43.48 11.95
C ILE A 26 -5.57 -42.60 12.37
N TYR A 27 -4.92 -43.04 13.44
CA TYR A 27 -3.68 -42.51 13.97
C TYR A 27 -2.51 -43.05 13.13
N THR A 28 -1.83 -42.19 12.39
CA THR A 28 -0.56 -42.51 11.70
C THR A 28 0.63 -42.20 12.60
N PRO A 29 1.50 -43.19 12.93
CA PRO A 29 2.73 -42.94 13.68
C PRO A 29 3.87 -42.40 12.78
N PRO A 30 4.78 -41.57 13.32
CA PRO A 30 5.91 -41.00 12.58
C PRO A 30 7.06 -42.00 12.35
N PRO A 31 7.87 -41.81 11.29
CA PRO A 31 9.02 -42.67 10.98
C PRO A 31 10.24 -42.40 11.88
N PRO A 32 11.12 -43.39 12.09
CA PRO A 32 12.29 -43.27 12.96
C PRO A 32 13.50 -42.62 12.26
N LEU A 33 14.32 -41.97 13.09
CA LEU A 33 15.61 -41.36 12.79
C LEU A 33 16.72 -42.42 12.58
N PRO A 34 17.71 -42.19 11.70
CA PRO A 34 19.01 -42.85 11.79
C PRO A 34 20.09 -41.91 12.35
N SER A 35 20.87 -42.49 13.25
CA SER A 35 21.92 -41.90 14.07
C SER A 35 23.28 -41.85 13.36
N GLN A 36 24.07 -40.83 13.72
CA GLN A 36 25.53 -40.76 13.87
C GLN A 36 26.44 -40.99 12.64
N ILE A 37 27.42 -40.09 12.48
CA ILE A 37 28.88 -40.36 12.52
C ILE A 37 29.64 -39.01 12.60
N TRP A 38 30.36 -38.82 13.71
CA TRP A 38 31.62 -38.04 13.85
C TRP A 38 32.72 -39.12 14.11
N PRO A 39 34.07 -38.97 14.01
CA PRO A 39 34.99 -37.81 14.16
C PRO A 39 36.14 -37.83 13.08
N PRO A 40 37.34 -37.20 13.20
CA PRO A 40 37.87 -36.38 14.29
C PRO A 40 38.54 -35.03 13.92
N SER A 41 38.71 -34.28 15.00
CA SER A 41 39.58 -33.14 15.23
C SER A 41 41.02 -33.31 14.72
N SER A 42 41.53 -32.28 14.05
CA SER A 42 42.97 -32.01 13.98
C SER A 42 43.24 -30.56 14.41
N SER A 43 44.15 -30.45 15.35
CA SER A 43 44.65 -29.28 16.03
C SER A 43 45.82 -28.68 15.24
N SER A 44 45.80 -27.36 15.04
CA SER A 44 47.00 -26.60 14.67
C SER A 44 47.01 -25.24 15.37
N ALA A 45 48.07 -25.01 16.14
CA ALA A 45 48.32 -23.83 16.96
C ALA A 45 48.49 -22.53 16.15
N PRO A 46 48.27 -21.34 16.75
CA PRO A 46 48.64 -20.08 16.14
C PRO A 46 50.09 -19.69 16.47
N SER A 47 50.85 -19.28 15.46
CA SER A 47 52.14 -18.61 15.62
C SER A 47 51.96 -17.13 15.99
N PRO A 48 52.85 -16.53 16.81
CA PRO A 48 52.74 -15.13 17.19
C PRO A 48 53.31 -14.24 16.09
N SER A 49 52.51 -13.29 15.60
CA SER A 49 52.97 -12.26 14.65
C SER A 49 53.37 -11.00 15.42
N LEU A 50 54.59 -10.53 15.18
CA LEU A 50 55.14 -9.28 15.72
C LEU A 50 54.32 -8.07 15.26
N SER A 51 53.80 -7.29 16.22
CA SER A 51 53.14 -6.00 15.96
C SER A 51 54.17 -4.95 15.57
N VAL A 52 54.24 -4.62 14.28
CA VAL A 52 54.88 -3.40 13.77
C VAL A 52 53.91 -2.24 14.02
N LEU A 53 54.32 -1.20 14.76
CA LEU A 53 53.60 0.07 14.79
C LEU A 53 53.58 0.66 13.37
N GLN A 54 52.42 0.61 12.70
CA GLN A 54 52.21 1.40 11.49
C GLN A 54 52.02 2.89 11.87
N PRO A 55 52.67 3.82 11.14
CA PRO A 55 52.41 5.24 11.30
C PRO A 55 50.95 5.53 10.95
N THR A 56 50.28 6.30 11.81
CA THR A 56 48.94 6.83 11.58
C THR A 56 48.87 7.53 10.22
N PRO A 57 47.91 7.18 9.34
CA PRO A 57 47.72 7.90 8.08
C PRO A 57 47.34 9.37 8.36
N PRO A 58 47.72 10.31 7.48
CA PRO A 58 47.35 11.71 7.63
C PRO A 58 45.83 11.82 7.74
N SER A 59 45.38 12.61 8.71
CA SER A 59 43.98 12.85 9.01
C SER A 59 43.20 13.17 7.73
N LEU A 60 42.25 12.30 7.36
CA LEU A 60 41.28 12.64 6.32
C LEU A 60 40.56 13.90 6.76
N SER A 61 40.75 14.99 6.01
CA SER A 61 39.94 16.20 6.14
C SER A 61 38.45 15.81 6.02
N PRO A 62 37.59 16.18 6.98
CA PRO A 62 36.17 15.85 6.91
C PRO A 62 35.54 16.50 5.67
N CYS A 63 34.67 15.75 4.99
CA CYS A 63 33.93 16.19 3.80
C CYS A 63 32.86 17.22 4.21
N LEU A 64 33.08 18.50 3.88
CA LEU A 64 32.21 19.63 4.28
C LEU A 64 31.25 20.10 3.17
N LEU A 65 30.84 19.19 2.29
CA LEU A 65 29.83 19.47 1.27
C LEU A 65 28.45 19.66 1.91
N MET A 66 27.74 20.70 1.48
CA MET A 66 26.34 20.93 1.82
C MET A 66 25.52 21.10 0.55
N ILE A 67 24.36 20.43 0.49
CA ILE A 67 23.38 20.61 -0.57
C ILE A 67 22.14 21.29 0.02
N SER A 68 21.63 22.32 -0.67
CA SER A 68 20.42 23.04 -0.32
C SER A 68 19.45 23.10 -1.51
N PRO A 69 18.21 22.61 -1.36
CA PRO A 69 17.67 21.93 -0.18
C PRO A 69 18.29 20.54 0.01
N SER A 70 18.25 19.99 1.23
CA SER A 70 18.84 18.68 1.57
C SER A 70 18.08 17.49 0.98
N SER A 71 16.85 17.70 0.53
CA SER A 71 16.05 16.73 -0.24
C SER A 71 15.07 17.49 -1.13
N LEU A 72 14.64 16.85 -2.22
CA LEU A 72 13.69 17.43 -3.16
C LEU A 72 12.47 16.51 -3.30
N VAL A 73 11.29 17.10 -3.28
CA VAL A 73 10.06 16.47 -3.76
C VAL A 73 9.50 17.34 -4.87
N VAL A 74 9.42 16.79 -6.07
CA VAL A 74 9.08 17.55 -7.29
C VAL A 74 8.06 16.81 -8.12
N ARG A 75 7.07 17.52 -8.65
CA ARG A 75 6.08 16.94 -9.54
C ARG A 75 6.73 16.65 -10.89
N PHE A 76 6.39 15.54 -11.51
CA PHE A 76 6.86 15.21 -12.85
C PHE A 76 6.54 16.34 -13.85
N GLY A 77 7.56 16.81 -14.57
CA GLY A 77 7.47 17.89 -15.54
C GLY A 77 7.71 19.30 -15.00
N ASP A 78 7.78 19.48 -13.68
CA ASP A 78 8.03 20.78 -13.04
C ASP A 78 9.53 21.09 -12.98
N PRO A 79 9.93 22.38 -12.90
CA PRO A 79 11.33 22.79 -12.76
C PRO A 79 11.87 22.53 -11.35
N VAL A 80 13.18 22.34 -11.24
CA VAL A 80 13.86 22.18 -9.94
C VAL A 80 15.22 22.86 -9.93
N LYS A 81 15.66 23.28 -8.74
CA LYS A 81 17.00 23.84 -8.50
C LYS A 81 17.57 23.31 -7.20
N ALA A 82 18.86 23.05 -7.18
CA ALA A 82 19.60 22.73 -5.96
C ALA A 82 20.98 23.38 -6.01
N ASN A 83 21.42 23.90 -4.87
CA ASN A 83 22.74 24.46 -4.68
C ASN A 83 23.62 23.45 -3.96
N CYS A 84 24.82 23.22 -4.48
CA CYS A 84 25.87 22.54 -3.73
C CYS A 84 26.92 23.56 -3.31
N SER A 85 27.36 23.50 -2.06
CA SER A 85 28.29 24.46 -1.47
C SER A 85 29.32 23.81 -0.58
N LEU A 86 30.46 24.47 -0.44
CA LEU A 86 31.60 24.10 0.40
C LEU A 86 31.83 25.18 1.45
N SER A 87 32.08 24.80 2.70
CA SER A 87 32.40 25.75 3.77
C SER A 87 33.88 26.14 3.86
N GLN A 88 34.79 25.38 3.25
CA GLN A 88 36.24 25.61 3.27
C GLN A 88 36.87 25.42 1.88
N MET A 89 37.91 26.21 1.57
CA MET A 89 38.55 26.29 0.24
C MET A 89 39.64 25.23 -0.04
N ASP A 90 39.79 24.19 0.78
CA ASP A 90 40.81 23.15 0.54
C ASP A 90 40.47 22.22 -0.66
N PHE A 91 39.50 22.63 -1.48
CA PHE A 91 39.01 21.95 -2.68
C PHE A 91 39.16 22.90 -3.87
N TYR A 92 39.66 22.38 -5.00
CA TYR A 92 39.86 23.19 -6.22
C TYR A 92 38.79 22.95 -7.28
N LEU A 93 37.92 21.95 -7.12
CA LEU A 93 36.85 21.63 -8.07
C LEU A 93 35.58 21.18 -7.36
N LEU A 94 34.45 21.76 -7.76
CA LEU A 94 33.09 21.43 -7.34
C LEU A 94 32.25 21.11 -8.56
N GLY A 95 31.49 20.02 -8.54
CA GLY A 95 30.70 19.57 -9.68
C GLY A 95 29.45 18.79 -9.30
N TRP A 96 28.61 18.54 -10.31
CA TRP A 96 27.44 17.68 -10.23
C TRP A 96 27.54 16.53 -11.24
N GLU A 97 27.10 15.34 -10.84
CA GLU A 97 27.02 14.13 -11.66
C GLU A 97 25.61 13.51 -11.61
N ASN A 98 25.37 12.53 -12.49
CA ASN A 98 24.10 11.81 -12.64
C ASN A 98 22.90 12.71 -13.00
N LEU A 99 23.18 13.75 -13.78
CA LEU A 99 22.20 14.71 -14.31
C LEU A 99 22.17 14.62 -15.83
N GLN A 100 21.00 14.86 -16.43
CA GLN A 100 20.89 14.95 -17.89
C GLN A 100 21.68 16.15 -18.43
N ARG A 101 21.61 17.28 -17.71
CA ARG A 101 22.35 18.50 -18.01
C ARG A 101 23.06 19.00 -16.76
N ALA A 102 24.26 18.48 -16.52
CA ALA A 102 25.11 18.98 -15.44
C ALA A 102 25.68 20.37 -15.81
N PRO A 103 25.71 21.34 -14.88
CA PRO A 103 26.46 22.58 -15.07
C PRO A 103 27.96 22.27 -15.16
N GLN A 104 28.72 23.16 -15.82
CA GLN A 104 30.18 23.02 -15.86
C GLN A 104 30.74 23.10 -14.43
N PRO A 105 31.66 22.19 -14.04
CA PRO A 105 32.34 22.26 -12.76
C PRO A 105 33.01 23.61 -12.55
N THR A 106 33.11 24.03 -11.30
CA THR A 106 33.63 25.34 -10.91
C THR A 106 34.72 25.23 -9.86
N GLN A 107 35.60 26.24 -9.80
CA GLN A 107 36.54 26.45 -8.70
C GLN A 107 35.95 27.34 -7.59
N GLY A 108 34.71 27.80 -7.76
CA GLY A 108 33.99 28.57 -6.74
C GLY A 108 33.46 27.68 -5.62
N ASN A 109 33.07 28.31 -4.51
CA ASN A 109 32.62 27.61 -3.30
C ASN A 109 31.18 27.08 -3.40
N PHE A 110 30.46 27.38 -4.48
CA PHE A 110 29.11 26.88 -4.71
C PHE A 110 28.82 26.68 -6.20
N LEU A 111 27.93 25.75 -6.50
CA LEU A 111 27.48 25.43 -7.85
C LEU A 111 26.01 25.04 -7.82
N VAL A 112 25.19 25.81 -8.54
CA VAL A 112 23.75 25.57 -8.66
C VAL A 112 23.47 24.70 -9.88
N TRP A 113 22.77 23.60 -9.66
CA TRP A 113 22.10 22.86 -10.72
C TRP A 113 20.65 23.35 -10.84
N SER A 114 20.19 23.50 -12.08
CA SER A 114 18.80 23.78 -12.41
C SER A 114 18.35 22.94 -13.59
N GLU A 115 17.17 22.35 -13.49
CA GLU A 115 16.50 21.63 -14.57
C GLU A 115 15.14 22.26 -14.82
N ASP A 116 14.83 22.55 -16.08
CA ASP A 116 13.59 23.24 -16.44
C ASP A 116 12.37 22.32 -16.34
N ARG A 117 12.57 21.03 -16.61
CA ARG A 117 11.50 20.01 -16.57
C ARG A 117 12.08 18.67 -16.13
N VAL A 118 11.65 18.19 -14.96
CA VAL A 118 12.03 16.86 -14.49
C VAL A 118 11.24 15.79 -15.24
N THR A 119 11.92 15.05 -16.13
CA THR A 119 11.29 13.97 -16.93
C THR A 119 11.82 12.57 -16.62
N GLU A 120 12.77 12.46 -15.69
CA GLU A 120 13.32 11.18 -15.24
C GLU A 120 12.75 10.84 -13.86
N TRP A 121 12.15 9.65 -13.73
CA TRP A 121 11.54 9.20 -12.47
C TRP A 121 12.60 8.83 -11.43
N SER A 122 13.77 8.39 -11.89
CA SER A 122 14.85 7.87 -11.04
C SER A 122 16.14 8.66 -11.11
N ILE A 123 16.02 9.98 -11.04
CA ILE A 123 17.17 10.88 -10.94
C ILE A 123 17.87 10.73 -9.58
N LYS A 124 19.20 10.60 -9.59
CA LYS A 124 20.03 10.46 -8.40
C LYS A 124 21.20 11.45 -8.44
N PRO A 125 20.94 12.77 -8.37
CA PRO A 125 21.99 13.77 -8.46
C PRO A 125 23.04 13.54 -7.37
N MET A 126 24.30 13.71 -7.75
CA MET A 126 25.42 13.59 -6.84
C MET A 126 26.27 14.84 -6.98
N CYS A 127 26.50 15.55 -5.88
CA CYS A 127 27.47 16.63 -5.85
C CYS A 127 28.81 16.08 -5.37
N TYR A 128 29.89 16.49 -6.01
CA TYR A 128 31.25 16.10 -5.62
C TYR A 128 32.19 17.30 -5.54
N ALA A 129 33.20 17.17 -4.68
CA ALA A 129 34.32 18.07 -4.58
C ALA A 129 35.65 17.31 -4.58
N LEU A 130 36.67 17.89 -5.23
CA LEU A 130 38.02 17.34 -5.31
C LEU A 130 39.00 18.21 -4.54
N SER A 131 39.81 17.57 -3.69
CA SER A 131 40.89 18.18 -2.92
C SER A 131 42.21 17.48 -3.22
N ASP A 132 43.31 18.23 -3.22
CA ASP A 132 44.67 17.69 -3.36
C ASP A 132 45.12 16.87 -2.14
N HIS A 133 44.44 17.02 -1.01
CA HIS A 133 44.84 16.44 0.28
C HIS A 133 43.80 15.49 0.88
N GLY A 134 42.57 15.47 0.34
CA GLY A 134 41.41 14.84 0.99
C GLY A 134 40.68 13.74 0.22
N GLY A 135 41.14 13.35 -0.98
CA GLY A 135 40.39 12.43 -1.85
C GLY A 135 39.05 13.01 -2.33
N PRO A 136 38.27 12.27 -3.14
CA PRO A 136 36.98 12.73 -3.63
C PRO A 136 35.92 12.73 -2.50
N CYS A 137 35.29 13.87 -2.28
CA CYS A 137 34.18 14.07 -1.33
C CYS A 137 32.88 14.15 -2.13
N GLN A 138 31.86 13.35 -1.79
CA GLN A 138 30.61 13.28 -2.54
C GLN A 138 29.39 13.24 -1.63
N LEU A 139 28.30 13.87 -2.07
CA LEU A 139 27.01 13.88 -1.39
C LEU A 139 25.89 13.64 -2.39
N HIS A 140 25.01 12.68 -2.09
CA HIS A 140 23.82 12.43 -2.91
C HIS A 140 22.66 13.34 -2.47
N LEU A 141 21.93 13.87 -3.45
CA LEU A 141 20.68 14.59 -3.22
C LEU A 141 19.50 13.62 -3.34
N PRO A 142 18.77 13.31 -2.26
CA PRO A 142 17.54 12.52 -2.34
C PRO A 142 16.48 13.29 -3.12
N VAL A 143 15.99 12.72 -4.22
CA VAL A 143 14.90 13.29 -5.03
C VAL A 143 13.74 12.32 -5.08
N THR A 144 12.54 12.81 -4.78
CA THR A 144 11.27 12.11 -4.98
C THR A 144 10.50 12.81 -6.08
N VAL A 145 10.42 12.15 -7.24
CA VAL A 145 9.56 12.61 -8.34
C VAL A 145 8.17 12.01 -8.15
N TYR A 146 7.13 12.83 -8.20
CA TYR A 146 5.76 12.39 -7.95
C TYR A 146 4.78 12.76 -9.05
N LYS A 147 3.71 11.97 -9.16
CA LYS A 147 2.53 12.26 -9.98
C LYS A 147 1.28 11.98 -9.14
N PRO A 148 0.38 12.97 -8.97
CA PRO A 148 -0.91 12.77 -8.31
C PRO A 148 -1.75 11.68 -9.00
N PRO A 149 -2.67 11.03 -8.27
CA PRO A 149 -3.65 10.14 -8.90
C PRO A 149 -4.40 10.83 -10.04
N GLU A 150 -4.45 10.18 -11.21
CA GLU A 150 -5.16 10.72 -12.37
C GLU A 150 -6.66 10.49 -12.26
N LYS A 151 -7.04 9.29 -11.78
CA LYS A 151 -8.43 8.90 -11.59
C LYS A 151 -8.55 7.95 -10.39
N VAL A 152 -9.64 8.09 -9.65
CA VAL A 152 -10.02 7.17 -8.59
C VAL A 152 -11.44 6.67 -8.88
N SER A 153 -11.65 5.37 -8.79
CA SER A 153 -12.97 4.76 -9.01
C SER A 153 -13.25 3.71 -7.95
N ILE A 154 -14.52 3.53 -7.62
CA ILE A 154 -14.99 2.50 -6.69
C ILE A 154 -16.03 1.60 -7.39
N SER A 155 -16.01 0.31 -7.08
CA SER A 155 -16.96 -0.67 -7.61
C SER A 155 -17.15 -1.85 -6.66
N PHE A 156 -18.27 -2.58 -6.77
CA PHE A 156 -18.40 -3.89 -6.16
C PHE A 156 -17.77 -4.97 -7.05
N VAL A 157 -16.94 -5.83 -6.46
CA VAL A 157 -16.29 -6.94 -7.18
C VAL A 157 -17.33 -8.02 -7.45
N ASN A 158 -17.45 -8.44 -8.71
CA ASN A 158 -18.29 -9.57 -9.16
C ASN A 158 -19.76 -9.50 -8.67
N HIS A 159 -20.27 -8.31 -8.37
CA HIS A 159 -21.62 -8.11 -7.89
C HIS A 159 -22.31 -7.00 -8.68
N THR A 160 -23.52 -7.31 -9.14
CA THR A 160 -24.43 -6.37 -9.77
C THR A 160 -25.82 -6.57 -9.19
N GLY A 161 -26.57 -5.49 -9.07
CA GLY A 161 -27.91 -5.51 -8.49
C GLY A 161 -27.92 -5.32 -6.97
N PRO A 162 -29.02 -5.71 -6.32
CA PRO A 162 -29.20 -5.45 -4.90
C PRO A 162 -28.46 -6.43 -4.01
N MET A 163 -28.13 -5.93 -2.82
CA MET A 163 -27.44 -6.63 -1.75
C MET A 163 -28.44 -7.26 -0.79
N PHE A 164 -27.98 -8.24 -0.02
CA PHE A 164 -28.72 -8.90 1.04
C PHE A 164 -28.04 -8.65 2.38
N GLU A 165 -28.85 -8.42 3.41
CA GLU A 165 -28.37 -8.22 4.77
C GLU A 165 -27.47 -9.39 5.21
N GLY A 166 -26.37 -9.06 5.89
CA GLY A 166 -25.45 -10.04 6.48
C GLY A 166 -24.58 -10.81 5.48
N HIS A 167 -24.81 -10.66 4.17
CA HIS A 167 -23.95 -11.23 3.14
C HIS A 167 -22.69 -10.37 2.97
N GLN A 168 -21.58 -11.00 2.65
CA GLN A 168 -20.31 -10.32 2.45
C GLN A 168 -20.17 -9.87 1.00
N TYR A 169 -19.75 -8.62 0.81
CA TYR A 169 -19.48 -7.99 -0.48
C TYR A 169 -18.12 -7.31 -0.45
N THR A 170 -17.43 -7.29 -1.58
CA THR A 170 -16.10 -6.66 -1.67
C THR A 170 -16.19 -5.36 -2.47
N LEU A 171 -15.85 -4.25 -1.82
CA LEU A 171 -15.58 -2.97 -2.47
C LEU A 171 -14.16 -3.00 -3.04
N GLN A 172 -13.99 -2.49 -4.26
CA GLN A 172 -12.70 -2.27 -4.88
C GLN A 172 -12.54 -0.80 -5.23
N CYS A 173 -11.48 -0.18 -4.72
CA CYS A 173 -11.03 1.16 -5.09
C CYS A 173 -9.83 1.02 -6.04
N THR A 174 -9.90 1.61 -7.23
CA THR A 174 -8.81 1.61 -8.21
C THR A 174 -8.26 3.02 -8.37
N VAL A 175 -6.95 3.16 -8.19
CA VAL A 175 -6.21 4.43 -8.27
C VAL A 175 -5.29 4.37 -9.48
N TRP A 176 -5.53 5.23 -10.47
CA TRP A 176 -4.83 5.21 -11.75
C TRP A 176 -3.62 6.13 -11.79
N ASP A 177 -2.54 5.62 -12.37
CA ASP A 177 -1.38 6.39 -12.86
C ASP A 177 -0.78 7.33 -11.80
N VAL A 178 -0.52 6.77 -10.60
CA VAL A 178 0.01 7.49 -9.45
C VAL A 178 1.46 7.08 -9.16
N ALA A 179 2.30 8.04 -8.76
CA ALA A 179 3.68 7.78 -8.37
C ALA A 179 4.13 8.69 -7.21
N PRO A 180 4.98 8.19 -6.28
CA PRO A 180 5.35 6.79 -6.09
C PRO A 180 4.26 6.01 -5.32
N VAL A 181 3.96 4.78 -5.72
CA VAL A 181 2.89 3.97 -5.10
C VAL A 181 3.13 3.66 -3.62
N LYS A 182 4.39 3.54 -3.18
CA LYS A 182 4.75 3.28 -1.77
C LYS A 182 4.25 4.37 -0.80
N ASN A 183 3.98 5.57 -1.31
CA ASN A 183 3.52 6.74 -0.56
C ASN A 183 2.00 6.91 -0.62
N LEU A 184 1.29 5.99 -1.28
CA LEU A 184 -0.16 6.05 -1.47
C LEU A 184 -0.91 5.55 -0.22
N ILE A 185 -1.90 6.34 0.21
CA ILE A 185 -2.83 6.03 1.28
C ILE A 185 -4.24 6.09 0.68
N VAL A 186 -5.03 5.02 0.85
CA VAL A 186 -6.42 4.96 0.39
C VAL A 186 -7.35 4.83 1.59
N ARG A 187 -8.43 5.59 1.61
CA ARG A 187 -9.45 5.53 2.65
C ARG A 187 -10.80 5.19 2.04
N PHE A 188 -11.51 4.25 2.64
CA PHE A 188 -12.87 3.90 2.27
C PHE A 188 -13.86 4.59 3.21
N PHE A 189 -14.97 5.04 2.66
CA PHE A 189 -16.02 5.74 3.38
C PHE A 189 -17.40 5.12 3.11
N ARG A 190 -18.27 5.25 4.11
CA ARG A 190 -19.73 5.08 4.00
C ARG A 190 -20.38 6.38 4.46
N GLY A 191 -20.96 7.14 3.53
CA GLY A 191 -21.39 8.51 3.79
C GLY A 191 -20.20 9.35 4.26
N GLU A 192 -20.27 9.90 5.46
CA GLU A 192 -19.17 10.67 6.09
C GLU A 192 -18.28 9.81 7.00
N THR A 193 -18.62 8.53 7.21
CA THR A 193 -17.89 7.65 8.12
C THR A 193 -16.71 6.99 7.42
N GLU A 194 -15.49 7.22 7.92
CA GLU A 194 -14.30 6.47 7.50
C GLU A 194 -14.40 5.03 8.00
N LEU A 195 -14.33 4.06 7.07
CA LEU A 195 -14.39 2.63 7.36
C LEU A 195 -13.00 2.06 7.64
N VAL A 196 -12.04 2.36 6.77
CA VAL A 196 -10.66 1.88 6.88
C VAL A 196 -9.71 2.79 6.11
N GLN A 197 -8.47 2.84 6.59
CA GLN A 197 -7.32 3.38 5.86
C GLN A 197 -6.35 2.26 5.50
N LEU A 198 -6.03 2.14 4.22
CA LEU A 198 -5.08 1.17 3.67
C LEU A 198 -3.86 1.90 3.08
N LYS A 199 -2.70 1.27 3.15
CA LYS A 199 -1.45 1.74 2.51
C LYS A 199 -1.04 0.76 1.43
N SER A 200 -0.34 1.24 0.41
CA SER A 200 0.23 0.34 -0.59
C SER A 200 1.23 -0.62 0.06
N ILE A 201 1.13 -1.90 -0.30
CA ILE A 201 2.13 -2.93 0.04
C ILE A 201 3.22 -2.96 -1.04
N ASN A 202 2.95 -2.37 -2.20
CA ASN A 202 3.89 -2.27 -3.29
C ASN A 202 4.96 -1.22 -2.96
N ASN A 203 6.16 -1.72 -2.64
CA ASN A 203 7.34 -0.90 -2.38
C ASN A 203 8.22 -0.73 -3.62
N THR A 204 7.77 -1.19 -4.78
CA THR A 204 8.57 -1.21 -6.00
C THR A 204 8.16 -0.12 -6.98
N GLY A 205 9.16 0.43 -7.68
CA GLY A 205 8.94 1.39 -8.76
C GLY A 205 8.82 2.84 -8.30
N GLN A 206 9.47 3.72 -9.06
CA GLN A 206 9.32 5.18 -8.96
C GLN A 206 8.44 5.72 -10.08
N LYS A 207 8.15 4.87 -11.08
CA LYS A 207 7.27 5.19 -12.19
C LYS A 207 5.80 5.08 -11.76
N PRO A 208 4.89 5.78 -12.46
CA PRO A 208 3.47 5.65 -12.19
C PRO A 208 2.95 4.25 -12.43
N ALA A 209 2.03 3.85 -11.57
CA ALA A 209 1.33 2.59 -11.66
C ALA A 209 -0.13 2.75 -11.23
N THR A 210 -0.94 1.77 -11.63
CA THR A 210 -2.33 1.64 -11.18
C THR A 210 -2.37 0.62 -10.06
N GLU A 211 -2.98 0.99 -8.94
CA GLU A 211 -3.09 0.15 -7.74
C GLU A 211 -4.56 -0.06 -7.37
N THR A 212 -4.87 -1.23 -6.82
CA THR A 212 -6.21 -1.60 -6.40
C THR A 212 -6.23 -1.97 -4.93
N PHE A 213 -7.22 -1.46 -4.22
CA PHE A 213 -7.45 -1.72 -2.80
C PHE A 213 -8.83 -2.31 -2.63
N THR A 214 -8.97 -3.29 -1.73
CA THR A 214 -10.24 -3.95 -1.48
C THR A 214 -10.64 -3.88 -0.02
N LEU A 215 -11.94 -3.78 0.24
CA LEU A 215 -12.55 -3.82 1.56
C LEU A 215 -13.79 -4.72 1.52
N ASP A 216 -13.83 -5.71 2.39
CA ASP A 216 -15.03 -6.52 2.59
C ASP A 216 -16.01 -5.83 3.55
N ILE A 217 -17.29 -5.84 3.18
CA ILE A 217 -18.39 -5.25 3.94
C ILE A 217 -19.54 -6.25 4.07
N SER A 218 -20.27 -6.15 5.18
CA SER A 218 -21.52 -6.88 5.39
C SER A 218 -22.61 -5.85 5.74
N PRO A 219 -23.39 -5.38 4.76
CA PRO A 219 -24.38 -4.35 4.99
C PRO A 219 -25.50 -4.83 5.91
N SER A 220 -25.94 -3.90 6.76
CA SER A 220 -27.08 -4.04 7.66
C SER A 220 -28.33 -3.39 7.05
N LYS A 221 -29.49 -3.62 7.66
CA LYS A 221 -30.77 -2.97 7.29
C LYS A 221 -30.66 -1.45 7.15
N ASP A 222 -29.90 -0.82 8.04
CA ASP A 222 -29.77 0.63 8.08
C ASP A 222 -28.87 1.19 6.97
N ASP A 223 -28.17 0.31 6.23
CA ASP A 223 -27.28 0.68 5.12
C ASP A 223 -28.02 0.80 3.77
N ASN A 224 -29.35 0.68 3.75
CA ASN A 224 -30.09 0.81 2.49
C ASN A 224 -30.05 2.25 1.99
N GLY A 225 -29.53 2.47 0.79
CA GLY A 225 -29.26 3.79 0.24
C GLY A 225 -27.94 4.40 0.71
N ALA A 226 -27.12 3.68 1.48
CA ALA A 226 -25.81 4.16 1.88
C ALA A 226 -24.90 4.36 0.67
N GLN A 227 -24.12 5.45 0.69
CA GLN A 227 -23.16 5.79 -0.36
C GLN A 227 -21.75 5.39 0.06
N TYR A 228 -21.11 4.56 -0.75
CA TYR A 228 -19.71 4.19 -0.59
C TYR A 228 -18.83 4.96 -1.56
N TRP A 229 -17.68 5.41 -1.08
CA TRP A 229 -16.67 6.08 -1.91
C TRP A 229 -15.29 5.86 -1.30
N CYS A 230 -14.26 6.10 -2.10
CA CYS A 230 -12.88 6.07 -1.63
C CYS A 230 -12.14 7.33 -2.03
N GLU A 231 -11.14 7.71 -1.23
CA GLU A 231 -10.16 8.71 -1.61
C GLU A 231 -8.76 8.12 -1.60
N ALA A 232 -7.92 8.67 -2.47
CA ALA A 232 -6.52 8.32 -2.59
C ALA A 232 -5.69 9.57 -2.32
N LYS A 233 -4.84 9.52 -1.30
CA LYS A 233 -3.94 10.59 -0.87
C LYS A 233 -2.49 10.12 -1.08
N LEU A 234 -1.67 10.98 -1.67
CA LEU A 234 -0.24 10.74 -1.84
C LEU A 234 0.54 11.47 -0.75
N ASP A 235 1.08 10.73 0.22
CA ASP A 235 1.81 11.29 1.37
C ASP A 235 3.33 11.33 1.11
N LEU A 236 3.83 12.51 0.76
CA LEU A 236 5.21 12.73 0.35
C LEU A 236 6.12 13.21 1.50
N GLY A 237 5.60 13.30 2.73
CA GLY A 237 6.34 13.78 3.89
C GLY A 237 6.64 15.30 3.86
N PRO A 238 7.54 15.79 4.73
CA PRO A 238 7.74 17.22 4.97
C PRO A 238 8.36 17.99 3.80
N GLY A 239 9.01 17.30 2.86
CA GLY A 239 9.52 17.93 1.64
C GLY A 239 8.47 18.09 0.54
N GLY A 240 7.29 17.50 0.70
CA GLY A 240 6.20 17.55 -0.26
C GLY A 240 5.46 18.90 -0.29
N PRO A 241 4.46 19.04 -1.18
CA PRO A 241 3.61 20.22 -1.22
C PRO A 241 2.82 20.39 0.09
N GLU A 242 2.51 21.64 0.46
CA GLU A 242 1.77 21.98 1.68
C GLU A 242 0.45 21.22 1.80
N SER A 243 -0.28 21.11 0.69
CA SER A 243 -1.46 20.26 0.56
C SER A 243 -1.09 18.97 -0.19
N PRO A 244 -1.14 17.80 0.48
CA PRO A 244 -0.88 16.52 -0.18
C PRO A 244 -1.83 16.28 -1.34
N PRO A 245 -1.33 15.81 -2.51
CA PRO A 245 -2.21 15.51 -3.64
C PRO A 245 -3.23 14.43 -3.28
N MET A 246 -4.48 14.67 -3.64
CA MET A 246 -5.61 13.81 -3.29
C MET A 246 -6.65 13.79 -4.42
N ALA A 247 -7.27 12.63 -4.63
CA ALA A 247 -8.41 12.46 -5.53
C ALA A 247 -9.46 11.55 -4.88
N LYS A 248 -10.73 11.77 -5.23
CA LYS A 248 -11.89 11.01 -4.71
C LYS A 248 -12.57 10.27 -5.84
N SER A 249 -13.15 9.10 -5.54
CA SER A 249 -14.06 8.43 -6.44
C SER A 249 -15.41 9.13 -6.48
N GLU A 250 -16.19 8.80 -7.51
CA GLU A 250 -17.65 8.98 -7.44
C GLU A 250 -18.25 8.03 -6.39
N ASN A 251 -19.44 8.36 -5.92
CA ASN A 251 -20.16 7.57 -4.93
C ASN A 251 -20.92 6.43 -5.61
N ILE A 252 -20.94 5.25 -4.99
CA ILE A 252 -21.82 4.13 -5.37
C ILE A 252 -22.82 3.86 -4.27
N THR A 253 -24.07 3.58 -4.65
CA THR A 253 -25.17 3.37 -3.69
C THR A 253 -25.42 1.89 -3.45
N ALA A 254 -25.45 1.47 -2.19
CA ALA A 254 -25.93 0.14 -1.82
C ALA A 254 -27.46 0.11 -1.82
N THR A 255 -28.03 -0.86 -2.53
CA THR A 255 -29.47 -1.13 -2.53
C THR A 255 -29.71 -2.46 -1.87
N LEU A 256 -30.47 -2.51 -0.78
CA LEU A 256 -30.76 -3.75 -0.07
C LEU A 256 -32.15 -4.28 -0.42
N LEU A 257 -32.24 -5.58 -0.69
CA LEU A 257 -33.51 -6.29 -0.74
C LEU A 257 -33.82 -6.93 0.61
N TRP A 258 -35.08 -6.81 1.01
CA TRP A 258 -35.59 -7.30 2.27
C TRP A 258 -36.58 -8.41 1.93
N THR A 259 -36.27 -9.65 2.28
CA THR A 259 -37.33 -10.66 2.36
C THR A 259 -38.11 -10.32 3.62
N SER A 260 -39.33 -9.81 3.46
CA SER A 260 -40.24 -9.70 4.59
C SER A 260 -40.53 -11.12 5.07
N HIS A 261 -39.80 -11.59 6.07
CA HIS A 261 -40.21 -12.74 6.87
C HIS A 261 -41.47 -12.32 7.63
N CYS A 262 -42.61 -12.39 6.93
CA CYS A 262 -43.91 -12.21 7.52
C CYS A 262 -44.04 -13.29 8.60
N SER A 263 -44.06 -12.85 9.86
CA SER A 263 -44.03 -13.72 11.02
C SER A 263 -45.08 -14.82 10.89
N SER A 264 -44.64 -16.08 10.84
CA SER A 264 -45.49 -17.27 10.88
C SER A 264 -46.39 -17.31 12.13
N ARG A 265 -46.24 -16.39 13.09
CA ARG A 265 -47.17 -16.24 14.22
C ARG A 265 -48.57 -15.83 13.80
N ALA A 266 -48.73 -14.99 12.78
CA ALA A 266 -50.07 -14.61 12.29
C ALA A 266 -50.76 -15.80 11.60
N VAL A 267 -50.01 -16.59 10.83
CA VAL A 267 -50.54 -17.79 10.14
C VAL A 267 -50.89 -18.89 11.14
N VAL A 268 -50.05 -19.12 12.15
CA VAL A 268 -50.33 -20.10 13.23
C VAL A 268 -51.54 -19.69 14.06
N LEU A 269 -51.68 -18.39 14.41
CA LEU A 269 -52.87 -17.89 15.10
C LEU A 269 -54.12 -18.04 14.24
N ILE A 270 -54.07 -17.70 12.95
CA ILE A 270 -55.21 -17.86 12.05
C ILE A 270 -55.60 -19.35 11.91
N LEU A 271 -54.64 -20.26 11.81
CA LEU A 271 -54.91 -21.71 11.77
C LEU A 271 -55.47 -22.25 13.10
N LEU A 272 -55.00 -21.77 14.24
CA LEU A 272 -55.55 -22.11 15.56
C LEU A 272 -56.98 -21.57 15.74
N PHE A 273 -57.26 -20.35 15.27
CA PHE A 273 -58.60 -19.76 15.29
C PHE A 273 -59.57 -20.50 14.35
N ILE A 274 -59.10 -20.98 13.19
CA ILE A 274 -59.90 -21.81 12.27
C ILE A 274 -60.18 -23.18 12.90
N GLN A 275 -59.19 -23.81 13.53
CA GLN A 275 -59.37 -25.10 14.23
C GLN A 275 -60.34 -24.99 15.42
N MET A 276 -60.30 -23.90 16.20
CA MET A 276 -61.26 -23.66 17.29
C MET A 276 -62.70 -23.42 16.80
N LYS A 277 -62.88 -22.87 15.60
CA LYS A 277 -64.22 -22.68 15.00
C LYS A 277 -64.80 -23.93 14.36
N ILE A 278 -63.99 -24.96 14.13
CA ILE A 278 -64.43 -26.25 13.57
C ILE A 278 -64.91 -27.20 14.70
N TRP A 279 -64.60 -26.88 15.95
CA TRP A 279 -64.97 -27.66 17.15
C TRP A 279 -66.07 -27.02 18.03
N LEU A 280 -66.73 -25.96 17.53
CA LEU A 280 -67.90 -25.29 18.10
C LEU A 280 -69.05 -25.35 17.09
#